data_AF-A0A954QYF9-F1
#
_entry.id   AF-A0A954QYF9-F1
#
_cell.length_a   1.000
_cell.length_b   1.000
_cell.length_c   1.000
_cell.angle_alpha   90.00
_cell.angle_beta   90.00
_cell.angle_gamma   90.00
#
_symmetry.space_group_name_H-M   'P 1'
#
loop_
_entity.id
_entity.type
_entity.pdbx_description
1 polymer ?
#
loop_
_entity_poly.entity_id
_entity_poly.type
_entity_poly.pdbx_seq_one_letter_code
_entity_poly.pdbx_strand_id
1 'polypeptide(L)'
;YFLTLAASNPPPMLFASMPLCWTTREPDPVLRDAALRWLEKKDDDAARLLGASWLLFTDEQAAAQQALAQLQSSPHATISQLAVAQGWRRVPPPQTMADLHRWFEFRDKLLPPLQLGPTEFMADRLQRIGQVELAIGEWSRIGSQYADQPLRCQLALGDAAAQLKRLGRDEEAQRFETWKKELRKPSQ
;
A
#
# COMPACT_ATOMS: atom_id res chain seq x y z
N TYR A 1 5.46 16.63 9.00
CA TYR A 1 6.35 17.08 7.91
C TYR A 1 5.69 16.95 6.54
N PHE A 2 5.20 15.76 6.12
CA PHE A 2 4.51 15.61 4.82
C PHE A 2 3.34 16.59 4.59
N LEU A 3 2.38 16.67 5.53
CA LEU A 3 1.21 17.55 5.35
C LEU A 3 1.59 19.04 5.20
N THR A 4 2.70 19.46 5.80
CA THR A 4 3.24 20.81 5.63
C THR A 4 3.74 21.04 4.20
N LEU A 5 4.34 20.03 3.57
CA LEU A 5 4.78 20.08 2.18
C LEU A 5 3.59 19.96 1.20
N ALA A 6 2.57 19.17 1.57
CA ALA A 6 1.38 18.96 0.76
C ALA A 6 0.53 20.23 0.58
N ALA A 7 0.59 21.16 1.54
CA ALA A 7 -0.11 22.44 1.46
C ALA A 7 0.35 23.36 0.30
N SER A 8 1.51 23.07 -0.32
CA SER A 8 2.10 23.89 -1.38
C SER A 8 1.91 23.30 -2.79
N ASN A 9 0.88 22.48 -3.01
CA ASN A 9 0.61 21.79 -4.28
C ASN A 9 1.83 21.03 -4.83
N PRO A 10 2.30 19.99 -4.11
CA PRO A 10 3.54 19.32 -4.45
C PRO A 10 3.42 18.50 -5.74
N PRO A 11 4.55 18.17 -6.38
CA PRO A 11 4.54 17.26 -7.52
C PRO A 11 3.93 15.91 -7.14
N PRO A 12 3.21 15.22 -8.05
CA PRO A 12 2.57 13.93 -7.81
C PRO A 12 3.49 12.87 -7.18
N MET A 13 4.78 12.87 -7.55
CA MET A 13 5.77 11.93 -7.00
C MET A 13 5.97 12.07 -5.49
N LEU A 14 5.74 13.25 -4.90
CA LEU A 14 5.88 13.43 -3.45
C LEU A 14 4.89 12.57 -2.66
N PHE A 15 3.70 12.31 -3.22
CA PHE A 15 2.69 11.46 -2.59
C PHE A 15 3.13 10.00 -2.43
N ALA A 16 4.17 9.55 -3.12
CA ALA A 16 4.76 8.23 -2.88
C ALA A 16 5.39 8.12 -1.47
N SER A 17 5.81 9.26 -0.91
CA SER A 17 6.35 9.37 0.45
C SER A 17 5.27 9.64 1.50
N MET A 18 4.00 9.71 1.10
CA MET A 18 2.89 9.89 2.02
C MET A 18 2.77 8.63 2.91
N PRO A 19 2.72 8.76 4.24
CA PRO A 19 2.70 7.63 5.16
C PRO A 19 1.30 7.00 5.26
N LEU A 20 0.75 6.57 4.13
CA LEU A 20 -0.52 5.87 4.05
C LEU A 20 -0.40 4.46 4.63
N CYS A 21 -1.41 4.03 5.36
CA CYS A 21 -1.49 2.63 5.79
C CYS A 21 -1.96 1.74 4.63
N TRP A 22 -1.21 0.69 4.33
CA TRP A 22 -1.56 -0.33 3.33
C TRP A 22 -1.86 -1.70 3.95
N THR A 23 -1.77 -1.82 5.28
CA THR A 23 -2.02 -3.07 6.02
C THR A 23 -3.43 -3.11 6.58
N THR A 24 -3.81 -4.19 7.27
CA THR A 24 -5.08 -4.26 8.03
C THR A 24 -4.88 -4.03 9.53
N ARG A 25 -3.76 -3.42 9.93
CA ARG A 25 -3.40 -3.18 11.33
C ARG A 25 -4.09 -1.92 11.85
N GLU A 26 -4.62 -2.01 13.07
CA GLU A 26 -5.12 -0.84 13.80
C GLU A 26 -3.97 0.06 14.26
N PRO A 27 -4.12 1.39 14.14
CA PRO A 27 -3.15 2.34 14.68
C PRO A 27 -3.12 2.28 16.21
N ASP A 28 -1.98 2.63 16.81
CA ASP A 28 -1.93 2.90 18.25
C ASP A 28 -2.78 4.13 18.62
N PRO A 29 -3.13 4.34 19.90
CA PRO A 29 -4.01 5.44 20.31
C PRO A 29 -3.50 6.82 19.90
N VAL A 30 -2.18 7.06 19.94
CA VAL A 30 -1.59 8.37 19.58
C VAL A 30 -1.76 8.64 18.09
N LEU A 31 -1.52 7.63 17.26
CA LEU A 31 -1.72 7.72 15.82
C LEU A 31 -3.21 7.80 15.45
N ARG A 32 -4.10 7.11 16.18
CA ARG A 32 -5.56 7.22 16.01
C ARG A 32 -6.03 8.67 16.22
N ASP A 33 -5.64 9.30 17.33
CA ASP A 33 -6.00 10.70 17.64
C ASP A 33 -5.45 11.69 16.60
N ALA A 34 -4.25 11.44 16.08
CA ALA A 34 -3.70 12.22 14.99
C ALA A 34 -4.50 12.03 13.69
N ALA A 35 -4.85 10.80 13.35
CA ALA A 35 -5.62 10.45 12.16
C ALA A 35 -7.04 11.06 12.18
N LEU A 36 -7.70 11.10 13.34
CA LEU A 36 -8.99 11.78 13.51
C LEU A 36 -8.89 13.27 13.19
N ARG A 37 -7.89 13.95 13.77
CA ARG A 37 -7.64 15.37 13.49
C ARG A 37 -7.32 15.65 12.02
N TRP A 38 -6.68 14.71 11.32
CA TRP A 38 -6.43 14.87 9.89
C TRP A 38 -7.70 14.65 9.06
N LEU A 39 -8.54 13.69 9.44
CA LEU A 39 -9.81 13.40 8.77
C LEU A 39 -10.80 14.59 8.84
N GLU A 40 -10.76 15.35 9.93
CA GLU A 40 -11.64 16.51 10.16
C GLU A 40 -11.30 17.73 9.30
N LYS A 41 -10.11 17.80 8.70
CA LYS A 41 -9.67 18.93 7.86
C LYS A 41 -10.34 18.93 6.49
N LYS A 42 -11.57 19.40 6.40
CA LYS A 42 -12.39 19.38 5.17
C LYS A 42 -11.73 20.02 3.94
N ASP A 43 -10.91 21.04 4.15
CA ASP A 43 -10.24 21.80 3.09
C ASP A 43 -8.84 21.23 2.71
N ASP A 44 -8.44 20.10 3.31
CA ASP A 44 -7.12 19.47 3.07
C ASP A 44 -7.30 18.00 2.68
N ASP A 45 -7.49 17.76 1.39
CA ASP A 45 -7.69 16.44 0.81
C ASP A 45 -6.54 15.46 1.14
N ALA A 46 -5.30 15.96 1.25
CA ALA A 46 -4.15 15.13 1.60
C ALA A 46 -4.21 14.69 3.07
N ALA A 47 -4.56 15.61 3.99
CA ALA A 47 -4.79 15.25 5.39
C ALA A 47 -5.93 14.24 5.52
N ARG A 48 -7.05 14.47 4.82
CA ARG A 48 -8.20 13.56 4.85
C ARG A 48 -7.85 12.17 4.34
N LEU A 49 -7.11 12.06 3.25
CA LEU A 49 -6.63 10.77 2.72
C LEU A 49 -5.73 10.07 3.74
N LEU A 50 -4.81 10.81 4.38
CA LEU A 50 -3.94 10.24 5.42
C LEU A 50 -4.75 9.70 6.59
N GLY A 51 -5.63 10.52 7.16
CA GLY A 51 -6.47 10.14 8.29
C GLY A 51 -7.34 8.93 7.96
N ALA A 52 -8.02 8.95 6.81
CA ALA A 52 -8.86 7.84 6.38
C ALA A 52 -8.07 6.54 6.22
N SER A 53 -6.85 6.58 5.68
CA SER A 53 -6.02 5.38 5.52
C SER A 53 -5.74 4.67 6.85
N TRP A 54 -5.57 5.41 7.94
CA TRP A 54 -5.30 4.83 9.27
C TRP A 54 -6.57 4.37 10.01
N LEU A 55 -7.72 4.98 9.73
CA LEU A 55 -8.98 4.73 10.45
C LEU A 55 -9.88 3.67 9.81
N LEU A 56 -9.47 3.05 8.69
CA LEU A 56 -10.30 2.07 7.96
C LEU A 56 -10.66 0.79 8.73
N PHE A 57 -9.93 0.48 9.79
CA PHE A 57 -10.13 -0.72 10.62
C PHE A 57 -10.36 -0.37 12.10
N THR A 58 -10.73 0.88 12.40
CA THR A 58 -11.08 1.32 13.76
C THR A 58 -12.60 1.49 13.89
N ASP A 59 -13.07 1.96 15.05
CA ASP A 59 -14.48 2.29 15.27
C ASP A 59 -14.98 3.39 14.31
N GLU A 60 -14.07 4.23 13.81
CA GLU A 60 -14.36 5.31 12.85
C GLU A 60 -14.34 4.86 11.39
N GLN A 61 -14.32 3.54 11.12
CA GLN A 61 -14.29 2.97 9.78
C GLN A 61 -15.36 3.54 8.83
N ALA A 62 -16.56 3.87 9.34
CA ALA A 62 -17.64 4.41 8.52
C ALA A 62 -17.30 5.82 8.00
N ALA A 63 -16.79 6.69 8.88
CA ALA A 63 -16.34 8.03 8.51
C ALA A 63 -15.14 7.98 7.57
N ALA A 64 -14.19 7.07 7.81
CA ALA A 64 -13.04 6.86 6.93
C ALA A 64 -13.46 6.42 5.53
N GLN A 65 -14.38 5.45 5.41
CA GLN A 65 -14.89 4.99 4.12
C GLN A 65 -15.64 6.10 3.37
N GLN A 66 -16.46 6.88 4.07
CA GLN A 66 -17.15 8.02 3.48
C GLN A 66 -16.16 9.07 2.96
N ALA A 67 -15.11 9.38 3.71
CA ALA A 67 -14.08 10.30 3.28
C ALA A 67 -13.34 9.79 2.03
N LEU A 68 -12.96 8.51 1.99
CA LEU A 68 -12.35 7.92 0.79
C LEU A 68 -13.28 8.00 -0.42
N ALA A 69 -14.56 7.67 -0.27
CA ALA A 69 -15.53 7.75 -1.35
C ALA A 69 -15.65 9.17 -1.92
N GLN A 70 -15.63 10.19 -1.06
CA GLN A 70 -15.62 11.60 -1.50
C GLN A 70 -14.32 11.96 -2.21
N LEU A 71 -13.17 11.55 -1.66
CA LEU A 71 -11.84 11.84 -2.22
C LEU A 71 -11.61 11.21 -3.59
N GLN A 72 -12.33 10.14 -3.96
CA GLN A 72 -12.32 9.61 -5.34
C GLN A 72 -12.74 10.66 -6.38
N SER A 73 -13.54 11.65 -5.98
CA SER A 73 -13.92 12.81 -6.83
C SER A 73 -13.06 14.05 -6.63
N SER A 74 -11.94 13.94 -5.90
CA SER A 74 -11.02 15.07 -5.69
C SER A 74 -10.51 15.63 -7.01
N PRO A 75 -10.42 16.97 -7.16
CA PRO A 75 -9.78 17.58 -8.33
C PRO A 75 -8.29 17.24 -8.43
N HIS A 76 -7.67 16.81 -7.32
CA HIS A 76 -6.29 16.35 -7.32
C HIS A 76 -6.21 14.88 -7.75
N ALA A 77 -5.83 14.64 -9.02
CA ALA A 77 -5.83 13.30 -9.63
C ALA A 77 -5.09 12.23 -8.79
N THR A 78 -3.91 12.55 -8.25
CA THR A 78 -3.16 11.61 -7.38
C THR A 78 -3.91 11.21 -6.11
N ILE A 79 -4.57 12.16 -5.45
CA ILE A 79 -5.37 11.88 -4.25
C ILE A 79 -6.57 11.02 -4.61
N SER A 80 -7.27 11.35 -5.69
CA SER A 80 -8.38 10.55 -6.21
C SER A 80 -7.95 9.11 -6.47
N GLN A 81 -6.83 8.92 -7.17
CA GLN A 81 -6.30 7.59 -7.47
C GLN A 81 -5.91 6.81 -6.20
N LEU A 82 -5.22 7.45 -5.26
CA LEU A 82 -4.84 6.81 -4.01
C LEU A 82 -6.07 6.49 -3.14
N ALA A 83 -7.11 7.33 -3.17
CA ALA A 83 -8.37 7.07 -2.47
C ALA A 83 -9.11 5.85 -3.04
N VAL A 84 -9.09 5.66 -4.37
CA VAL A 84 -9.61 4.43 -5.00
C VAL A 84 -8.86 3.21 -4.48
N ALA A 85 -7.52 3.23 -4.53
CA ALA A 85 -6.71 2.09 -4.09
C ALA A 85 -6.86 1.79 -2.59
N GLN A 86 -6.98 2.82 -1.75
CA GLN A 86 -7.24 2.66 -0.32
C GLN A 86 -8.61 2.01 -0.05
N GLY A 87 -9.61 2.28 -0.89
CA GLY A 87 -10.93 1.65 -0.79
C GLY A 87 -10.91 0.12 -0.93
N TRP A 88 -9.94 -0.43 -1.67
CA TRP A 88 -9.79 -1.88 -1.87
C TRP A 88 -9.61 -2.66 -0.57
N ARG A 89 -9.04 -2.03 0.46
CA ARG A 89 -8.79 -2.65 1.77
C ARG A 89 -10.07 -3.17 2.43
N ARG A 90 -11.22 -2.60 2.10
CA ARG A 90 -12.54 -2.99 2.61
C ARG A 90 -13.30 -3.97 1.72
N VAL A 91 -12.79 -4.26 0.52
CA VAL A 91 -13.45 -5.20 -0.39
C VAL A 91 -13.33 -6.63 0.17
N PRO A 92 -14.43 -7.38 0.28
CA PRO A 92 -14.43 -8.75 0.80
C PRO A 92 -13.83 -9.75 -0.20
N PRO A 93 -13.30 -10.90 0.26
CA PRO A 93 -12.60 -11.87 -0.60
C PRO A 93 -13.32 -12.30 -1.88
N PRO A 94 -14.64 -12.60 -1.89
CA PRO A 94 -15.33 -13.01 -3.11
C PRO A 94 -15.32 -11.92 -4.18
N GLN A 95 -15.49 -10.65 -3.76
CA GLN A 95 -15.46 -9.50 -4.68
C GLN A 95 -14.03 -9.18 -5.12
N THR A 96 -13.04 -9.34 -4.22
CA THR A 96 -11.63 -9.19 -4.56
C THR A 96 -11.27 -10.03 -5.79
N MET A 97 -11.62 -11.33 -5.79
CA MET A 97 -11.32 -12.23 -6.91
C MET A 97 -11.90 -11.74 -8.24
N ALA A 98 -13.13 -11.20 -8.23
CA ALA A 98 -13.76 -10.66 -9.42
C ALA A 98 -13.09 -9.39 -9.94
N ASP A 99 -12.56 -8.56 -9.02
CA ASP A 99 -11.99 -7.25 -9.36
C ASP A 99 -10.47 -7.26 -9.58
N LEU A 100 -9.77 -8.37 -9.31
CA LEU A 100 -8.30 -8.44 -9.37
C LEU A 100 -7.72 -7.89 -10.68
N HIS A 101 -8.29 -8.29 -11.82
CA HIS A 101 -7.84 -7.80 -13.13
C HIS A 101 -7.89 -6.27 -13.21
N ARG A 102 -9.00 -5.67 -12.77
CA ARG A 102 -9.19 -4.22 -12.77
C ARG A 102 -8.22 -3.54 -11.80
N TRP A 103 -7.91 -4.16 -10.66
CA TRP A 103 -6.93 -3.60 -9.71
C TRP A 103 -5.51 -3.60 -10.29
N PHE A 104 -5.12 -4.66 -11.01
CA PHE A 104 -3.85 -4.71 -11.73
C PHE A 104 -3.77 -3.60 -12.79
N GLU A 105 -4.77 -3.49 -13.66
CA GLU A 105 -4.84 -2.44 -14.68
C GLU A 105 -4.82 -1.03 -14.07
N PHE A 106 -5.50 -0.85 -12.92
CA PHE A 106 -5.50 0.43 -12.23
C PHE A 106 -4.12 0.77 -11.70
N ARG A 107 -3.49 -0.16 -10.97
CA ARG A 107 -2.14 0.01 -10.42
C ARG A 107 -1.16 0.34 -11.53
N ASP A 108 -1.17 -0.41 -12.63
CA ASP A 108 -0.18 -0.24 -13.69
C ASP A 108 -0.30 1.10 -14.45
N LYS A 109 -1.41 1.82 -14.28
CA LYS A 109 -1.61 3.20 -14.78
C LYS A 109 -1.14 4.29 -13.81
N LEU A 110 -0.85 3.95 -12.55
CA LEU A 110 -0.29 4.92 -11.60
C LEU A 110 1.17 5.24 -11.97
N LEU A 111 1.64 6.42 -11.57
CA LEU A 111 3.07 6.73 -11.61
C LEU A 111 3.84 5.66 -10.83
N PRO A 112 5.01 5.17 -11.32
CA PRO A 112 5.68 4.02 -10.71
C PRO A 112 5.89 4.15 -9.19
N PRO A 113 6.35 5.28 -8.62
CA PRO A 113 6.51 5.40 -7.17
C PRO A 113 5.20 5.22 -6.37
N LEU A 114 4.04 5.54 -6.97
CA LEU A 114 2.72 5.41 -6.34
C LEU A 114 2.18 3.98 -6.37
N GLN A 115 2.72 3.11 -7.23
CA GLN A 115 2.26 1.72 -7.35
C GLN A 115 2.66 0.87 -6.14
N LEU A 116 3.72 1.23 -5.42
CA LEU A 116 4.31 0.38 -4.39
C LEU A 116 3.34 0.05 -3.24
N GLY A 117 2.63 1.04 -2.69
CA GLY A 117 1.64 0.81 -1.63
C GLY A 117 0.49 -0.12 -2.06
N PRO A 118 -0.20 0.16 -3.18
CA PRO A 118 -1.17 -0.76 -3.77
C PRO A 118 -0.60 -2.17 -4.03
N THR A 119 0.65 -2.27 -4.50
CA THR A 119 1.31 -3.56 -4.77
C THR A 119 1.48 -4.39 -3.50
N GLU A 120 1.94 -3.78 -2.41
CA GLU A 120 2.06 -4.45 -1.11
C GLU A 120 0.71 -4.97 -0.62
N PHE A 121 -0.32 -4.12 -0.65
CA PHE A 121 -1.66 -4.51 -0.26
C PHE A 121 -2.20 -5.67 -1.12
N MET A 122 -1.98 -5.61 -2.44
CA MET A 122 -2.42 -6.64 -3.38
C MET A 122 -1.71 -7.96 -3.12
N ALA A 123 -0.39 -7.97 -2.87
CA ALA A 123 0.35 -9.18 -2.55
C ALA A 123 -0.20 -9.88 -1.30
N ASP A 124 -0.40 -9.13 -0.21
CA ASP A 124 -1.01 -9.63 1.02
C ASP A 124 -2.43 -10.19 0.77
N ARG A 125 -3.22 -9.48 -0.03
CA ARG A 125 -4.58 -9.88 -0.36
C ARG A 125 -4.62 -11.16 -1.19
N LEU A 126 -3.77 -11.27 -2.21
CA LEU A 126 -3.63 -12.45 -3.07
C LEU A 126 -3.26 -13.69 -2.24
N GLN A 127 -2.33 -13.55 -1.31
CA GLN A 127 -1.96 -14.62 -0.40
C GLN A 127 -3.14 -15.08 0.47
N ARG A 128 -3.93 -14.13 1.02
CA ARG A 128 -5.11 -14.45 1.86
C ARG A 128 -6.25 -15.14 1.10
N ILE A 129 -6.40 -14.88 -0.18
CA ILE A 129 -7.45 -15.49 -1.03
C ILE A 129 -6.95 -16.73 -1.80
N GLY A 130 -5.76 -17.24 -1.46
CA GLY A 130 -5.21 -18.48 -2.02
C GLY A 130 -4.48 -18.33 -3.36
N GLN A 131 -4.34 -17.11 -3.88
CA GLN A 131 -3.60 -16.82 -5.11
C GLN A 131 -2.09 -16.65 -4.81
N VAL A 132 -1.49 -17.68 -4.21
CA VAL A 132 -0.14 -17.61 -3.63
C VAL A 132 0.95 -17.33 -4.67
N GLU A 133 0.88 -17.96 -5.84
CA GLU A 133 1.87 -17.73 -6.91
C GLU A 133 1.83 -16.28 -7.41
N LEU A 134 0.64 -15.68 -7.54
CA LEU A 134 0.50 -14.27 -7.88
C LEU A 134 1.05 -13.37 -6.77
N ALA A 135 0.81 -13.71 -5.50
CA ALA A 135 1.38 -12.97 -4.37
C ALA A 135 2.92 -12.98 -4.40
N ILE A 136 3.54 -14.13 -4.65
CA ILE A 136 5.00 -14.26 -4.83
C ILE A 136 5.47 -13.37 -5.99
N GLY A 137 4.77 -13.37 -7.12
CA GLY A 137 5.07 -12.48 -8.25
C GLY A 137 5.05 -10.99 -7.87
N GLU A 138 4.06 -10.55 -7.11
CA GLU A 138 3.95 -9.16 -6.68
C GLU A 138 5.03 -8.76 -5.67
N TRP A 139 5.37 -9.62 -4.71
CA TRP A 139 6.52 -9.37 -3.83
C TRP A 139 7.85 -9.35 -4.58
N SER A 140 8.01 -10.18 -5.62
CA SER A 140 9.18 -10.16 -6.51
C SER A 140 9.27 -8.87 -7.31
N ARG A 141 8.11 -8.36 -7.77
CA ARG A 141 8.00 -7.06 -8.43
C ARG A 141 8.49 -5.95 -7.51
N ILE A 142 8.11 -5.98 -6.22
CA ILE A 142 8.58 -5.01 -5.24
C ILE A 142 10.11 -5.01 -5.15
N GLY A 143 10.71 -6.20 -4.95
CA GLY A 143 12.16 -6.33 -4.82
C GLY A 143 12.95 -5.86 -6.05
N SER A 144 12.39 -6.00 -7.25
CA SER A 144 13.06 -5.61 -8.51
C SER A 144 12.86 -4.14 -8.89
N GLN A 145 11.69 -3.56 -8.63
CA GLN A 145 11.34 -2.23 -9.14
C GLN A 145 11.60 -1.10 -8.14
N TYR A 146 11.72 -1.39 -6.84
CA TYR A 146 11.81 -0.39 -5.78
C TYR A 146 13.07 -0.57 -4.92
N ALA A 147 14.20 -0.89 -5.54
CA ALA A 147 15.47 -1.13 -4.84
C ALA A 147 15.94 0.07 -4.00
N ASP A 148 15.45 1.28 -4.29
CA ASP A 148 15.64 2.51 -3.52
C ASP A 148 14.87 2.52 -2.17
N GLN A 149 14.00 1.55 -1.95
CA GLN A 149 13.23 1.34 -0.71
C GLN A 149 13.65 0.04 0.00
N PRO A 150 14.89 -0.04 0.52
CA PRO A 150 15.50 -1.30 0.94
C PRO A 150 14.71 -2.03 2.04
N LEU A 151 14.09 -1.30 2.97
CA LEU A 151 13.28 -1.91 4.03
C LEU A 151 12.03 -2.58 3.47
N ARG A 152 11.31 -1.93 2.54
CA ARG A 152 10.08 -2.45 1.93
C ARG A 152 10.38 -3.66 1.05
N CYS A 153 11.46 -3.59 0.27
CA CYS A 153 11.95 -4.72 -0.50
C CYS A 153 12.37 -5.91 0.38
N GLN A 154 13.04 -5.67 1.50
CA GLN A 154 13.43 -6.75 2.40
C GLN A 154 12.22 -7.48 2.99
N LEU A 155 11.17 -6.74 3.35
CA LEU A 155 9.92 -7.32 3.84
C LEU A 155 9.25 -8.16 2.75
N ALA A 156 9.03 -7.58 1.57
CA ALA A 156 8.40 -8.28 0.44
C ALA A 156 9.15 -9.56 0.03
N LEU A 157 10.49 -9.49 -0.13
CA LEU A 157 11.30 -10.66 -0.45
C LEU A 157 11.28 -11.72 0.65
N GLY A 158 11.19 -11.29 1.92
CA GLY A 158 10.99 -12.18 3.07
C GLY A 158 9.65 -12.91 3.01
N ASP A 159 8.57 -12.21 2.68
CA ASP A 159 7.23 -12.80 2.54
C ASP A 159 7.18 -13.79 1.38
N ALA A 160 7.79 -13.46 0.23
CA ALA A 160 7.93 -14.38 -0.90
C ALA A 160 8.70 -15.66 -0.51
N ALA A 161 9.86 -15.52 0.14
CA ALA A 161 10.65 -16.65 0.61
C ALA A 161 9.87 -17.53 1.60
N ALA A 162 9.12 -16.90 2.51
CA ALA A 162 8.30 -17.62 3.49
C ALA A 162 7.18 -18.44 2.82
N GLN A 163 6.51 -17.92 1.79
CA GLN A 163 5.51 -18.69 1.06
C GLN A 163 6.13 -19.81 0.22
N LEU A 164 7.26 -19.56 -0.45
CA LEU A 164 7.97 -20.60 -1.21
C LEU A 164 8.37 -21.79 -0.33
N LYS A 165 8.86 -21.54 0.90
CA LYS A 165 9.13 -22.62 1.88
C LYS A 165 7.88 -23.42 2.24
N ARG A 166 6.74 -22.75 2.45
CA ARG A 166 5.46 -23.43 2.74
C ARG A 166 4.99 -24.31 1.57
N LEU A 167 5.37 -23.95 0.34
CA LEU A 167 5.13 -24.75 -0.86
C LEU A 167 6.19 -25.84 -1.10
N GLY A 168 7.19 -25.99 -0.23
CA GLY A 168 8.30 -26.95 -0.39
C GLY A 168 9.34 -26.54 -1.44
N ARG A 169 9.34 -25.28 -1.90
CA ARG A 169 10.25 -24.75 -2.93
C ARG A 169 11.47 -24.09 -2.29
N ASP A 170 12.23 -24.88 -1.54
CA ASP A 170 13.31 -24.37 -0.67
C ASP A 170 14.45 -23.69 -1.44
N GLU A 171 14.82 -24.21 -2.62
CA GLU A 171 15.86 -23.60 -3.46
C GLU A 171 15.48 -22.19 -3.91
N GLU A 172 14.23 -22.01 -4.31
CA GLU A 172 13.72 -20.70 -4.72
C GLU A 172 13.61 -19.77 -3.54
N ALA A 173 13.09 -20.23 -2.41
CA ALA A 173 13.07 -19.45 -1.18
C ALA A 173 14.49 -18.96 -0.79
N GLN A 174 15.50 -19.81 -0.97
CA GLN A 174 16.89 -19.44 -0.70
C GLN A 174 17.42 -18.37 -1.66
N ARG A 175 16.98 -18.34 -2.93
CA ARG A 175 17.30 -17.26 -3.87
C ARG A 175 16.76 -15.91 -3.41
N PHE A 176 15.50 -15.87 -2.94
CA PHE A 176 14.90 -14.66 -2.38
C PHE A 176 15.61 -14.20 -1.10
N GLU A 177 16.00 -15.12 -0.22
CA GLU A 177 16.78 -14.82 0.98
C GLU A 177 18.17 -14.25 0.66
N THR A 178 18.82 -14.76 -0.39
CA THR A 178 20.10 -14.21 -0.87
C THR A 178 19.92 -12.80 -1.43
N TRP A 179 18.93 -12.60 -2.30
CA TRP A 179 18.60 -11.28 -2.85
C TRP A 179 18.32 -10.25 -1.74
N LYS A 180 17.53 -10.64 -0.73
CA LYS A 180 17.26 -9.81 0.45
C LYS A 180 18.55 -9.36 1.17
N LYS A 181 19.56 -10.23 1.27
CA LYS A 181 20.86 -9.91 1.88
C LYS A 181 21.70 -8.97 1.01
N GLU A 182 21.61 -9.09 -0.32
CA GLU A 182 22.34 -8.23 -1.24
C GLU A 182 21.87 -6.77 -1.16
N LEU A 183 20.57 -6.54 -0.96
CA LEU A 183 20.01 -5.20 -0.71
C LEU A 183 20.56 -4.51 0.56
N ARG A 184 21.21 -5.24 1.48
CA ARG A 184 21.84 -4.67 2.69
C ARG A 184 23.25 -4.16 2.46
N LYS A 185 23.91 -4.58 1.37
CA LYS A 185 25.27 -4.13 1.10
C LYS A 185 25.19 -2.71 0.54
N PRO A 186 25.83 -1.70 1.16
CA PRO A 186 25.91 -0.39 0.53
C PRO A 186 26.59 -0.55 -0.83
N SER A 187 26.02 0.07 -1.86
CA SER A 187 26.66 0.21 -3.16
C SER A 187 28.05 0.81 -2.93
N GLN A 188 29.09 0.04 -3.26
CA GLN A 188 30.48 0.51 -3.20
C GLN A 188 30.72 1.59 -4.25
#